data_AF-A0A398B2B4-F1
#
_entry.id   AF-A0A398B2B4-F1
#
_cell.length_a   1.000
_cell.length_b   1.000
_cell.length_c   1.000
_cell.angle_alpha   90.00
_cell.angle_beta   90.00
_cell.angle_gamma   90.00
#
_symmetry.space_group_name_H-M   'P 1'
#
loop_
_entity.id
_entity.type
_entity.pdbx_description
1 polymer ?
#
loop_
_entity_poly.entity_id
_entity_poly.type
_entity_poly.pdbx_seq_one_letter_code
_entity_poly.pdbx_strand_id
1 'polypeptide(L)'
;MQDAGHGGTDPGANGIKEKKYSLEAALYVNMRLNEHGITSGLSRSMDVTLDPGPRTKKVRDSKSPFEISHHFNAGGGSGAEFIHSIFSNGKFEKILAEEFEKAG
;
A
#
# COMPACT_ATOMS: atom_id res chain seq x y z
N MET A 1 -1.61 -7.60 4.72
CA MET A 1 -2.80 -6.94 4.14
C MET A 1 -2.32 -5.83 3.21
N GLN A 2 -3.01 -5.62 2.09
CA GLN A 2 -2.74 -4.54 1.15
C GLN A 2 -3.70 -3.38 1.42
N ASP A 3 -3.16 -2.22 1.77
CA ASP A 3 -3.93 -1.02 2.04
C ASP A 3 -3.76 -0.02 0.89
N ALA A 4 -4.85 0.22 0.15
CA ALA A 4 -4.84 1.14 -0.97
C ALA A 4 -5.10 2.58 -0.47
N GLY A 5 -4.04 3.40 -0.42
CA GLY A 5 -4.13 4.80 0.00
C GLY A 5 -5.20 5.60 -0.76
N HIS A 6 -5.74 6.63 -0.10
CA HIS A 6 -6.78 7.52 -0.63
C HIS A 6 -8.04 6.78 -1.10
N GLY A 7 -8.90 7.43 -1.89
CA GLY A 7 -10.10 6.82 -2.46
C GLY A 7 -11.33 7.72 -2.34
N GLY A 8 -12.30 7.50 -3.24
CA GLY A 8 -13.54 8.26 -3.30
C GLY A 8 -13.28 9.75 -3.46
N THR A 9 -13.67 10.51 -2.45
CA THR A 9 -13.53 11.97 -2.38
C THR A 9 -12.11 12.45 -2.10
N ASP A 10 -11.22 11.56 -1.64
CA ASP A 10 -9.80 11.86 -1.47
C ASP A 10 -9.02 11.38 -2.71
N PRO A 11 -8.56 12.30 -3.59
CA PRO A 11 -7.83 11.92 -4.80
C PRO A 11 -6.37 11.53 -4.54
N GLY A 12 -5.81 11.89 -3.38
CA GLY A 12 -4.36 11.90 -3.13
C GLY A 12 -3.65 13.02 -3.90
N ALA A 13 -2.41 12.78 -4.30
CA ALA A 13 -1.59 13.69 -5.10
C ALA A 13 -2.36 14.31 -6.28
N ASN A 14 -2.19 15.61 -6.51
CA ASN A 14 -2.77 16.29 -7.68
C ASN A 14 -1.88 16.10 -8.92
N GLY A 15 -2.48 15.68 -10.05
CA GLY A 15 -1.79 15.50 -11.34
C GLY A 15 -1.67 14.03 -11.77
N ILE A 16 -1.32 13.15 -10.84
CA ILE A 16 -1.49 11.69 -10.95
C ILE A 16 -2.71 11.32 -10.12
N LYS A 17 -3.68 10.54 -10.62
CA LYS A 17 -4.80 10.12 -9.77
C LYS A 17 -4.30 9.05 -8.78
N GLU A 18 -3.57 9.45 -7.74
CA GLU A 18 -2.89 8.55 -6.79
C GLU A 18 -3.84 7.47 -6.29
N LYS A 19 -5.07 7.83 -5.92
CA LYS A 19 -6.11 6.87 -5.51
C LYS A 19 -6.34 5.69 -6.47
N LYS A 20 -6.12 5.89 -7.78
CA LYS A 20 -6.23 4.84 -8.80
C LYS A 20 -5.02 3.92 -8.78
N TYR A 21 -3.82 4.49 -8.78
CA TYR A 21 -2.58 3.71 -8.78
C TYR A 21 -2.38 2.95 -7.47
N SER A 22 -2.72 3.56 -6.33
CA SER A 22 -2.75 2.86 -5.04
C SER A 22 -3.72 1.69 -5.01
N LEU A 23 -4.88 1.80 -5.68
CA LEU A 23 -5.83 0.68 -5.82
C LEU A 23 -5.26 -0.42 -6.71
N GLU A 24 -4.71 -0.04 -7.86
CA GLU A 24 -4.13 -0.97 -8.83
C GLU A 24 -2.98 -1.78 -8.23
N ALA A 25 -2.03 -1.11 -7.55
CA ALA A 25 -0.93 -1.76 -6.86
C ALA A 25 -1.41 -2.72 -5.77
N ALA A 26 -2.38 -2.30 -4.94
CA ALA A 26 -2.92 -3.15 -3.88
C ALA A 26 -3.61 -4.41 -4.44
N LEU A 27 -4.41 -4.26 -5.49
CA LEU A 27 -5.08 -5.38 -6.18
C LEU A 27 -4.05 -6.32 -6.82
N TYR A 28 -3.06 -5.78 -7.50
CA TYR A 28 -2.02 -6.57 -8.15
C TYR A 28 -1.20 -7.39 -7.14
N VAL A 29 -0.70 -6.76 -6.07
CA VAL A 29 0.08 -7.48 -5.05
C VAL A 29 -0.81 -8.51 -4.33
N ASN A 30 -2.08 -8.19 -4.05
CA ASN A 30 -3.01 -9.16 -3.47
C ASN A 30 -3.20 -10.39 -4.36
N MET A 31 -3.44 -10.18 -5.66
CA MET A 31 -3.58 -11.24 -6.66
C MET A 31 -2.31 -12.10 -6.74
N ARG A 32 -1.14 -11.48 -6.89
CA ARG A 32 0.15 -12.19 -6.99
C ARG A 32 0.45 -13.02 -5.74
N LEU A 33 0.17 -12.49 -4.54
CA LEU A 33 0.34 -13.26 -3.30
C LEU A 33 -0.59 -14.48 -3.27
N ASN A 34 -1.86 -14.31 -3.66
CA ASN A 34 -2.82 -15.41 -3.72
C ASN A 34 -2.41 -16.48 -4.75
N GLU A 35 -1.88 -16.10 -5.92
CA GLU A 35 -1.33 -17.01 -6.92
C GLU A 35 -0.14 -17.84 -6.39
N HIS A 36 0.60 -17.30 -5.42
CA HIS A 36 1.68 -17.99 -4.70
C HIS A 36 1.22 -18.71 -3.41
N GLY A 37 -0.08 -18.82 -3.17
CA GLY A 37 -0.64 -19.50 -1.98
C GLY A 37 -0.50 -18.71 -0.68
N ILE A 38 -0.20 -17.41 -0.76
CA ILE A 38 -0.08 -16.51 0.39
C ILE A 38 -1.36 -15.70 0.54
N THR A 39 -2.16 -16.00 1.56
CA THR A 39 -3.41 -15.28 1.83
C THR A 39 -3.14 -13.81 2.12
N SER A 40 -3.82 -12.92 1.39
CA SER A 40 -3.74 -11.48 1.59
C SER A 40 -5.13 -10.82 1.56
N GLY A 41 -5.33 -9.80 2.40
CA GLY A 41 -6.56 -9.00 2.42
C GLY A 41 -6.38 -7.62 1.77
N LEU A 42 -7.48 -6.90 1.55
CA LEU A 42 -7.52 -5.55 0.96
C LEU A 42 -8.25 -4.56 1.87
N SER A 43 -7.75 -3.33 2.02
CA SER A 43 -8.49 -2.27 2.73
C SER A 43 -9.70 -1.79 1.94
N ARG A 44 -9.56 -1.68 0.61
CA ARG A 44 -10.63 -1.50 -0.38
C ARG A 44 -10.30 -2.23 -1.68
N SER A 45 -11.33 -2.65 -2.40
CA SER A 45 -11.24 -3.30 -3.73
C SER A 45 -11.85 -2.45 -4.84
N MET A 46 -12.30 -1.23 -4.51
CA MET A 46 -12.94 -0.28 -5.43
C MET A 46 -12.64 1.16 -5.01
N ASP A 47 -13.03 2.12 -5.83
CA ASP A 47 -12.87 3.55 -5.54
C ASP A 47 -13.93 4.03 -4.56
N VAL A 48 -13.61 3.98 -3.26
CA VAL A 48 -14.48 4.41 -2.16
C VAL A 48 -13.68 5.25 -1.16
N THR A 49 -14.36 6.18 -0.48
CA THR A 49 -13.75 6.99 0.58
C THR A 49 -13.37 6.09 1.75
N LEU A 50 -12.16 6.28 2.28
CA LEU A 50 -11.65 5.56 3.44
C LEU A 50 -11.63 6.46 4.67
N ASP A 51 -12.48 6.16 5.64
CA ASP A 51 -12.45 6.82 6.93
C ASP A 51 -11.25 6.32 7.77
N PRO A 52 -10.42 7.20 8.35
CA PRO A 52 -9.20 6.80 9.06
C PRO A 52 -9.42 5.79 10.21
N GLY A 53 -10.47 5.99 11.01
CA GLY A 53 -10.81 5.11 12.13
C GLY A 53 -11.16 3.68 11.67
N PRO A 54 -12.18 3.53 10.81
CA PRO A 54 -12.52 2.23 10.20
C PRO A 54 -11.35 1.57 9.45
N ARG A 55 -10.54 2.33 8.69
CA ARG A 55 -9.36 1.83 7.98
C ARG A 55 -8.36 1.20 8.94
N THR A 56 -7.90 1.96 9.93
CA THR A 56 -6.93 1.47 10.93
C THR A 56 -7.48 0.33 11.78
N LYS A 57 -8.78 0.34 12.10
CA LYS A 57 -9.44 -0.80 12.76
C LYS A 57 -9.41 -2.05 11.89
N LYS A 58 -9.76 -1.95 10.60
CA LYS A 58 -9.76 -3.07 9.66
C LYS A 58 -8.37 -3.69 9.51
N VAL A 59 -7.37 -2.83 9.42
CA VAL A 59 -5.94 -3.18 9.35
C VAL A 59 -5.54 -3.96 10.60
N ARG A 60 -5.71 -3.40 11.80
CA ARG A 60 -5.43 -4.09 13.07
C ARG A 60 -6.20 -5.41 13.25
N ASP A 61 -7.48 -5.43 12.90
CA ASP A 61 -8.34 -6.60 13.07
C ASP A 61 -8.01 -7.72 12.06
N SER A 62 -7.30 -7.40 10.97
CA SER A 62 -6.83 -8.39 10.00
C SER A 62 -5.84 -9.39 10.61
N LYS A 63 -5.20 -9.03 11.73
CA LYS A 63 -4.11 -9.79 12.37
C LYS A 63 -3.02 -10.19 11.38
N SER A 64 -2.85 -9.42 10.31
CA SER A 64 -1.85 -9.71 9.28
C SER A 64 -0.46 -9.43 9.86
N PRO A 65 0.51 -10.32 9.66
CA PRO A 65 1.88 -10.09 10.15
C PRO A 65 2.60 -8.96 9.40
N PHE A 66 2.14 -8.63 8.19
CA PHE A 66 2.68 -7.55 7.35
C PHE A 66 1.54 -6.74 6.75
N GLU A 67 1.68 -5.42 6.78
CA GLU A 67 0.71 -4.47 6.24
C GLU A 67 1.46 -3.50 5.32
N ILE A 68 1.04 -3.41 4.06
CA ILE A 68 1.67 -2.55 3.06
C ILE A 68 0.64 -1.52 2.63
N SER A 69 0.94 -0.24 2.90
CA SER A 69 0.13 0.88 2.42
C SER A 69 0.73 1.44 1.13
N HIS A 70 -0.04 1.40 0.05
CA HIS A 70 0.39 1.84 -1.28
C HIS A 70 0.10 3.32 -1.50
N HIS A 71 1.13 4.11 -1.80
CA HIS A 71 1.06 5.54 -2.05
C HIS A 71 1.97 5.92 -3.22
N PHE A 72 1.65 7.02 -3.89
CA PHE A 72 2.44 7.56 -4.98
C PHE A 72 2.78 9.01 -4.66
N ASN A 73 4.07 9.26 -4.42
CA ASN A 73 4.51 10.55 -3.93
C ASN A 73 4.28 11.67 -4.97
N ALA A 74 4.11 12.90 -4.48
CA ALA A 74 3.94 14.09 -5.29
C ALA A 74 5.15 15.01 -5.12
N GLY A 75 5.83 15.33 -6.23
CA GLY A 75 6.99 16.20 -6.22
C GLY A 75 7.68 16.23 -7.58
N GLY A 76 8.81 16.94 -7.66
CA GLY A 76 9.64 16.98 -8.88
C GLY A 76 10.70 15.89 -8.97
N GLY A 77 10.77 14.98 -7.98
CA GLY A 77 11.76 13.90 -7.91
C GLY A 77 11.30 12.61 -8.57
N SER A 78 12.23 11.67 -8.75
CA SER A 78 11.99 10.32 -9.24
C SER A 78 12.66 9.30 -8.32
N GLY A 79 11.94 8.25 -7.94
CA GLY A 79 12.46 7.18 -7.08
C GLY A 79 11.34 6.47 -6.32
N ALA A 80 11.74 5.57 -5.42
CA ALA A 80 10.86 4.87 -4.50
C ALA A 80 11.32 5.12 -3.05
N GLU A 81 10.35 5.24 -2.15
CA GLU A 81 10.60 5.42 -0.72
C GLU A 81 9.84 4.33 0.05
N PHE A 82 10.50 3.78 1.07
CA PHE A 82 9.93 2.72 1.91
C PHE A 82 9.92 3.19 3.36
N ILE A 83 8.73 3.41 3.89
CA ILE A 83 8.51 3.98 5.22
C ILE A 83 7.98 2.90 6.15
N HIS A 84 8.53 2.83 7.36
CA HIS A 84 8.10 1.90 8.39
C HIS A 84 7.65 2.61 9.66
N SER A 85 6.83 1.93 10.46
CA SER A 85 6.44 2.40 11.79
C SER A 85 7.65 2.52 12.71
N ILE A 86 7.62 3.49 13.63
CA ILE A 86 8.62 3.62 14.71
C ILE A 86 8.66 2.41 15.65
N PHE A 87 7.64 1.54 15.59
CA PHE A 87 7.55 0.29 16.35
C PHE A 87 8.07 -0.93 15.56
N SER A 88 8.56 -0.73 14.34
CA SER A 88 9.22 -1.74 13.50
C SER A 88 10.73 -1.49 13.44
N ASN A 89 11.51 -2.53 13.15
CA ASN A 89 12.96 -2.44 12.95
C ASN A 89 13.36 -2.11 11.50
N GLY A 90 12.40 -1.89 10.60
CA GLY A 90 12.65 -1.47 9.21
C GLY A 90 13.25 -2.54 8.29
N LYS A 91 13.42 -3.78 8.77
CA LYS A 91 14.09 -4.84 7.98
C LYS A 91 13.29 -5.21 6.73
N PHE A 92 11.97 -5.22 6.82
CA PHE A 92 11.10 -5.61 5.71
C PHE A 92 11.17 -4.57 4.57
N GLU A 93 11.11 -3.30 4.94
CA GLU A 93 11.17 -2.15 4.05
C GLU A 93 12.53 -2.03 3.37
N LYS A 94 13.61 -2.35 4.10
CA LYS A 94 14.96 -2.46 3.52
C LYS A 94 15.03 -3.55 2.45
N ILE A 95 14.46 -4.73 2.70
CA ILE A 95 14.42 -5.82 1.71
C ILE A 95 13.63 -5.37 0.47
N LEU A 96 12.48 -4.70 0.66
CA LEU A 96 11.70 -4.18 -0.46
C LEU A 96 12.49 -3.16 -1.30
N ALA A 97 13.23 -2.25 -0.65
CA ALA A 97 14.08 -1.29 -1.34
C ALA A 97 15.17 -1.98 -2.18
N GLU A 98 15.87 -2.96 -1.60
CA GLU A 98 16.90 -3.74 -2.31
C GLU A 98 16.32 -4.52 -3.50
N GLU A 99 15.11 -5.08 -3.38
CA GLU A 99 14.46 -5.78 -4.50
C GLU A 99 13.96 -4.83 -5.59
N PHE A 100 13.50 -3.62 -5.23
CA PHE A 100 13.16 -2.58 -6.21
C PHE A 100 14.38 -2.13 -7.00
N GLU A 101 15.51 -1.87 -6.34
CA GLU A 101 16.76 -1.49 -7.03
C GLU A 101 17.25 -2.58 -7.99
N LYS A 102 17.08 -3.86 -7.64
CA LYS A 102 17.43 -4.99 -8.52
C LYS A 102 16.51 -5.13 -9.73
N ALA A 103 15.25 -4.70 -9.61
CA ALA A 103 14.27 -4.80 -10.69
C ALA A 103 14.51 -3.78 -11.83
N GLY A 104 15.28 -2.72 -11.55
CA GLY A 104 15.54 -1.61 -12.48
C GLY A 104 14.48 -0.52 -12.42
#